data_AF-A0A9P6SNS7-F1
#
_entry.id   AF-A0A9P6SNS7-F1
#
_cell.length_a   1.000
_cell.length_b   1.000
_cell.length_c   1.000
_cell.angle_alpha   90.00
_cell.angle_beta   90.00
_cell.angle_gamma   90.00
#
_symmetry.space_group_name_H-M   'P 1'
#
loop_
_entity.id
_entity.type
_entity.pdbx_description
1 polymer ?
#
loop_
_entity_poly.entity_id
_entity_poly.type
_entity_poly.pdbx_seq_one_letter_code
_entity_poly.pdbx_strand_id
1 'polypeptide(L)'
;EVWLYLLGIQESDRSKEVSTQKQKQLDYDQIEKDPNEMTKRVRGEISRYLRKTNIESSRNIPQLFEDIISAYCNHNHRVEYYPAMVNLCAPFVYSVKRECDAFFCFEKLINTLDDYNSNRSINESVASFMTLFRTCIPDLYSFFEEEEVDIKEWAASALQFHLKEALEELEQSEIRTLLMRLPPLEMDQIVNEAFNIRHEILEREISDDSL
;
A
#
# COMPACT_ATOMS: atom_id res chain seq x y z
N GLU A 1 -7.18 12.82 -10.61
CA GLU A 1 -6.50 14.14 -10.56
C GLU A 1 -6.03 14.48 -9.15
N VAL A 2 -6.86 14.36 -8.10
CA VAL A 2 -6.47 14.64 -6.69
C VAL A 2 -5.17 13.95 -6.25
N TRP A 3 -4.97 12.68 -6.63
CA TRP A 3 -3.73 11.93 -6.33
C TRP A 3 -2.45 12.66 -6.72
N LEU A 4 -2.46 13.40 -7.84
CA LEU A 4 -1.28 14.11 -8.31
C LEU A 4 -0.87 15.21 -7.34
N TYR A 5 -1.83 15.88 -6.72
CA TYR A 5 -1.56 16.92 -5.72
C TYR A 5 -1.17 16.32 -4.37
N LEU A 6 -1.88 15.27 -3.92
CA LEU A 6 -1.59 14.61 -2.63
C LEU A 6 -0.18 14.00 -2.58
N LEU A 7 0.29 13.46 -3.70
CA LEU A 7 1.64 12.89 -3.81
C LEU A 7 2.70 13.94 -4.19
N GLY A 8 2.33 15.21 -4.34
CA GLY A 8 3.26 16.28 -4.72
C GLY A 8 3.77 16.18 -6.16
N ILE A 9 3.08 15.44 -7.02
CA ILE A 9 3.39 15.34 -8.45
C ILE A 9 3.01 16.65 -9.15
N GLN A 10 1.85 17.23 -8.82
CA GLN A 10 1.45 18.55 -9.30
C GLN A 10 1.43 19.56 -8.15
N GLU A 11 1.90 20.78 -8.43
CA GLU A 11 1.79 21.90 -7.51
C GLU A 11 0.37 22.48 -7.54
N SER A 12 -0.04 23.08 -6.42
CA SER A 12 -1.33 23.81 -6.36
C SER A 12 -1.35 25.03 -7.29
N ASP A 13 -0.19 25.61 -7.60
CA ASP A 13 -0.05 26.63 -8.64
C ASP A 13 -0.07 26.03 -10.05
N ARG A 14 -1.05 26.44 -10.85
CA ARG A 14 -1.26 25.95 -12.23
C ARG A 14 -0.49 26.75 -13.28
N SER A 15 0.24 27.80 -12.90
CA SER A 15 0.94 28.69 -13.83
C SER A 15 1.94 27.97 -14.76
N LYS A 16 2.51 26.85 -14.32
CA LYS A 16 3.48 26.02 -15.07
C LYS A 16 2.95 24.62 -15.43
N GLU A 17 1.67 24.34 -15.21
CA GLU A 17 1.11 23.00 -15.31
C GLU A 17 1.36 22.35 -16.68
N VAL A 18 1.10 23.10 -17.76
CA VAL A 18 1.24 22.60 -19.14
C VAL A 18 2.70 22.26 -19.48
N SER A 19 3.65 23.12 -19.10
CA SER A 19 5.08 22.86 -19.35
C SER A 19 5.58 21.66 -18.56
N THR A 20 5.21 21.56 -17.28
CA THR A 20 5.60 20.44 -16.41
C THR A 20 5.00 19.13 -16.91
N GLN A 21 3.74 19.15 -17.34
CA GLN A 21 3.06 17.99 -17.89
C GLN A 21 3.71 17.48 -19.19
N LYS A 22 4.10 18.41 -20.07
CA LYS A 22 4.82 18.08 -21.30
C LYS A 22 6.18 17.46 -21.01
N GLN A 23 6.94 18.03 -20.06
CA GLN A 23 8.23 17.48 -19.68
C GLN A 23 8.10 16.05 -19.14
N LYS A 24 7.17 15.82 -18.23
CA LYS A 24 6.90 14.47 -17.69
C LYS A 24 6.55 13.45 -18.74
N GLN A 25 5.75 13.83 -19.74
CA GLN A 25 5.45 12.95 -20.86
C GLN A 25 6.72 12.58 -21.61
N LEU A 26 7.58 13.56 -21.92
CA LEU A 26 8.85 13.32 -22.60
C LEU A 26 9.79 12.44 -21.78
N ASP A 27 9.82 12.62 -20.45
CA ASP A 27 10.64 11.80 -19.56
C ASP A 27 10.12 10.35 -19.53
N TYR A 28 8.80 10.17 -19.43
CA TYR A 28 8.16 8.85 -19.42
C TYR A 28 8.32 8.11 -20.75
N ASP A 29 8.25 8.81 -21.88
CA ASP A 29 8.42 8.23 -23.21
C ASP A 29 9.87 7.75 -23.46
N GLN A 30 10.84 8.21 -22.67
CA GLN A 30 12.23 7.76 -22.73
C GLN A 30 12.51 6.50 -21.90
N ILE A 31 11.56 6.06 -21.07
CA ILE A 31 11.74 4.88 -20.23
C ILE A 31 11.55 3.61 -21.05
N GLU A 32 12.49 2.68 -20.94
CA GLU A 32 12.40 1.36 -21.56
C GLU A 32 11.25 0.55 -20.94
N LYS A 33 10.30 0.13 -21.76
CA LYS A 33 9.16 -0.71 -21.34
C LYS A 33 9.28 -2.15 -21.87
N ASP A 34 10.42 -2.48 -22.47
CA ASP A 34 10.58 -3.73 -23.18
C ASP A 34 10.47 -4.94 -22.22
N PRO A 35 9.89 -6.05 -22.70
CA PRO A 35 9.72 -7.24 -21.89
C PRO A 35 11.07 -7.79 -21.41
N ASN A 36 11.20 -7.94 -20.10
CA ASN A 36 12.33 -8.57 -19.44
C ASN A 36 11.88 -9.90 -18.76
N GLU A 37 12.79 -10.56 -18.05
CA GLU A 37 12.51 -11.82 -17.33
C GLU A 37 11.36 -11.71 -16.30
N MET A 38 11.13 -10.53 -15.71
CA MET A 38 10.02 -10.36 -14.74
C MET A 38 8.64 -10.25 -15.39
N THR A 39 8.55 -9.94 -16.69
CA THR A 39 7.27 -9.71 -17.40
C THR A 39 6.28 -10.85 -17.19
N LYS A 40 6.75 -12.11 -17.23
CA LYS A 40 5.89 -13.29 -17.00
C LYS A 40 5.32 -13.32 -15.58
N ARG A 41 6.12 -12.95 -14.57
CA ARG A 41 5.71 -12.90 -13.16
C ARG A 41 4.68 -11.78 -12.94
N VAL A 42 4.92 -10.60 -13.53
CA VAL A 42 4.01 -9.46 -13.50
C VAL A 42 2.65 -9.84 -14.09
N ARG A 43 2.62 -10.43 -15.30
CA ARG A 43 1.39 -10.89 -15.97
C ARG A 43 0.58 -11.89 -15.15
N GLY A 44 1.26 -12.87 -14.55
CA GLY A 44 0.63 -13.87 -13.70
C GLY A 44 -0.08 -13.23 -12.51
N GLU A 45 0.55 -12.23 -11.89
CA GLU A 45 -0.02 -11.53 -10.74
C GLU A 45 -1.15 -10.56 -11.11
N ILE A 46 -1.02 -9.82 -12.22
CA ILE A 46 -2.12 -9.01 -12.79
C ILE A 46 -3.34 -9.91 -13.03
N SER A 47 -3.14 -11.09 -13.63
CA SER A 47 -4.22 -12.04 -13.90
C SER A 47 -4.88 -12.57 -12.62
N ARG A 48 -4.12 -12.75 -11.53
CA ARG A 48 -4.67 -13.09 -10.21
C ARG A 48 -5.47 -11.93 -9.62
N TYR A 49 -4.91 -10.72 -9.65
CA TYR A 49 -5.56 -9.53 -9.13
C TYR A 49 -6.89 -9.23 -9.84
N LEU A 50 -6.93 -9.29 -11.17
CA LEU A 50 -8.13 -8.98 -11.95
C LEU A 50 -9.25 -10.00 -11.71
N ARG A 51 -8.91 -11.30 -11.57
CA ARG A 51 -9.87 -12.35 -11.21
C ARG A 51 -10.47 -12.14 -9.83
N LYS A 52 -9.67 -11.62 -8.88
CA LYS A 52 -10.12 -11.35 -7.50
C LYS A 52 -11.02 -10.12 -7.40
N THR A 53 -10.69 -9.05 -8.13
CA THR A 53 -11.32 -7.74 -7.95
C THR A 53 -12.54 -7.49 -8.83
N ASN A 54 -12.60 -8.09 -10.02
CA ASN A 54 -13.72 -7.97 -10.96
C ASN A 54 -14.22 -6.52 -11.18
N ILE A 55 -13.30 -5.56 -11.27
CA ILE A 55 -13.61 -4.14 -11.49
C ILE A 55 -13.82 -3.92 -12.99
N GLU A 56 -15.00 -3.44 -13.37
CA GLU A 56 -15.30 -3.08 -14.76
C GLU A 56 -14.54 -1.81 -15.17
N SER A 57 -13.96 -1.83 -16.36
CA SER A 57 -13.28 -0.67 -16.94
C SER A 57 -13.33 -0.71 -18.46
N SER A 58 -13.49 0.47 -19.07
CA SER A 58 -13.42 0.64 -20.52
C SER A 58 -11.98 0.74 -21.06
N ARG A 59 -10.98 0.80 -20.17
CA ARG A 59 -9.55 0.92 -20.52
C ARG A 59 -8.92 -0.46 -20.57
N ASN A 60 -7.81 -0.59 -21.30
CA ASN A 60 -6.98 -1.80 -21.27
C ASN A 60 -6.17 -1.86 -19.96
N ILE A 61 -6.84 -2.23 -18.86
CA ILE A 61 -6.26 -2.31 -17.52
C ILE A 61 -5.04 -3.25 -17.45
N PRO A 62 -5.07 -4.48 -18.03
CA PRO A 62 -3.90 -5.35 -18.01
C PRO A 62 -2.65 -4.68 -18.61
N GLN A 63 -2.80 -4.01 -19.76
CA GLN A 63 -1.69 -3.35 -20.43
C GLN A 63 -1.14 -2.17 -19.61
N LEU A 64 -2.01 -1.37 -18.99
CA LEU A 64 -1.59 -0.26 -18.13
C LEU A 64 -0.76 -0.74 -16.93
N PHE A 65 -1.15 -1.85 -16.29
CA PHE A 65 -0.33 -2.45 -15.24
C PHE A 65 1.04 -2.89 -15.77
N GLU A 66 1.06 -3.61 -16.91
CA GLU A 66 2.32 -4.07 -17.52
C GLU A 66 3.25 -2.90 -17.84
N ASP A 67 2.75 -1.86 -18.52
CA ASP A 67 3.54 -0.71 -18.95
C ASP A 67 4.10 0.07 -17.75
N ILE A 68 3.29 0.33 -16.72
CA ILE A 68 3.72 1.10 -15.55
C ILE A 68 4.72 0.32 -14.70
N ILE A 69 4.45 -0.95 -14.40
CA ILE A 69 5.32 -1.75 -13.53
C ILE A 69 6.63 -2.07 -14.26
N SER A 70 6.57 -2.40 -15.55
CA SER A 70 7.79 -2.69 -16.33
C SER A 70 8.64 -1.44 -16.48
N ALA A 71 8.03 -0.29 -16.79
CA ALA A 71 8.74 1.00 -16.80
C ALA A 71 9.41 1.28 -15.45
N TYR A 72 8.73 1.04 -14.33
CA TYR A 72 9.28 1.33 -13.00
C TYR A 72 10.50 0.46 -12.70
N CYS A 73 10.39 -0.85 -12.92
CA CYS A 73 11.49 -1.76 -12.66
C CYS A 73 12.67 -1.58 -13.63
N ASN A 74 12.40 -1.26 -14.90
CA ASN A 74 13.45 -0.95 -15.86
C ASN A 74 14.12 0.40 -15.55
N HIS A 75 13.38 1.39 -15.06
CA HIS A 75 13.96 2.66 -14.64
C HIS A 75 14.81 2.48 -13.36
N ASN A 76 14.31 1.72 -12.39
CA ASN A 76 14.91 1.51 -11.08
C ASN A 76 15.60 0.14 -11.00
N HIS A 77 16.78 0.03 -11.61
CA HIS A 77 17.53 -1.24 -11.77
C HIS A 77 17.93 -1.93 -10.46
N ARG A 78 17.82 -1.24 -9.33
CA ARG A 78 18.11 -1.77 -7.99
C ARG A 78 16.89 -2.43 -7.35
N VAL A 79 15.70 -2.25 -7.92
CA VAL A 79 14.45 -2.74 -7.35
C VAL A 79 14.00 -3.97 -8.13
N GLU A 80 13.97 -5.11 -7.45
CA GLU A 80 13.39 -6.33 -8.00
C GLU A 80 11.87 -6.29 -7.90
N TYR A 81 11.19 -6.87 -8.88
CA TYR A 81 9.73 -6.99 -8.84
C TYR A 81 9.28 -7.90 -7.70
N TYR A 82 8.27 -7.43 -6.97
CA TYR A 82 7.54 -8.22 -5.97
C TYR A 82 6.01 -8.12 -6.16
N PRO A 83 5.23 -9.17 -5.85
CA PRO A 83 3.80 -9.25 -6.17
C PRO A 83 2.91 -8.12 -5.59
N ALA A 84 3.31 -7.51 -4.48
CA ALA A 84 2.53 -6.41 -3.90
C ALA A 84 2.56 -5.13 -4.77
N MET A 85 3.54 -4.96 -5.66
CA MET A 85 3.59 -3.84 -6.62
C MET A 85 2.31 -3.71 -7.46
N VAL A 86 1.69 -4.84 -7.86
CA VAL A 86 0.40 -4.81 -8.60
C VAL A 86 -0.70 -4.16 -7.76
N ASN A 87 -0.75 -4.44 -6.46
CA ASN A 87 -1.77 -3.90 -5.57
C ASN A 87 -1.51 -2.42 -5.27
N LEU A 88 -0.24 -2.04 -5.10
CA LEU A 88 0.18 -0.65 -4.90
C LEU A 88 -0.05 0.22 -6.15
N CYS A 89 0.08 -0.36 -7.35
CA CYS A 89 -0.15 0.34 -8.62
C CYS A 89 -1.66 0.52 -8.92
N ALA A 90 -2.50 -0.39 -8.41
CA ALA A 90 -3.91 -0.47 -8.81
C ALA A 90 -4.72 0.83 -8.62
N PRO A 91 -4.65 1.54 -7.48
CA PRO A 91 -5.40 2.78 -7.30
C PRO A 91 -5.12 3.80 -8.40
N PHE A 92 -3.88 3.89 -8.88
CA PHE A 92 -3.49 4.83 -9.92
C PHE A 92 -3.94 4.37 -11.30
N VAL A 93 -3.82 3.08 -11.61
CA VAL A 93 -4.29 2.50 -12.88
C VAL A 93 -5.79 2.77 -13.09
N TYR A 94 -6.61 2.64 -12.05
CA TYR A 94 -8.05 2.87 -12.14
C TYR A 94 -8.47 4.34 -12.04
N SER A 95 -7.80 5.15 -11.22
CA SER A 95 -8.26 6.53 -10.93
C SER A 95 -7.52 7.64 -11.69
N VAL A 96 -6.34 7.37 -12.24
CA VAL A 96 -5.53 8.35 -12.97
C VAL A 96 -5.67 8.12 -14.48
N LYS A 97 -6.16 9.14 -15.18
CA LYS A 97 -6.54 9.06 -16.60
C LYS A 97 -5.35 8.80 -17.53
N ARG A 98 -4.22 9.45 -17.27
CA ARG A 98 -3.01 9.36 -18.10
C ARG A 98 -2.04 8.34 -17.51
N GLU A 99 -1.52 7.45 -18.34
CA GLU A 99 -0.55 6.42 -17.96
C GLU A 99 0.72 7.03 -17.35
N CYS A 100 1.30 8.05 -18.01
CA CYS A 100 2.46 8.79 -17.51
C CYS A 100 2.24 9.34 -16.09
N ASP A 101 1.07 9.91 -15.81
CA ASP A 101 0.75 10.44 -14.48
C ASP A 101 0.57 9.32 -13.45
N ALA A 102 -0.03 8.19 -13.85
CA ALA A 102 -0.18 7.01 -13.00
C ALA A 102 1.18 6.40 -12.63
N PHE A 103 2.12 6.37 -13.59
CA PHE A 103 3.50 5.95 -13.36
C PHE A 103 4.19 6.81 -12.30
N PHE A 104 4.17 8.14 -12.44
CA PHE A 104 4.82 9.02 -11.45
C PHE A 104 4.16 8.94 -10.07
N CYS A 105 2.85 8.76 -9.99
CA CYS A 105 2.18 8.49 -8.71
C CYS A 105 2.67 7.18 -8.08
N PHE A 106 2.76 6.11 -8.86
CA PHE A 106 3.22 4.80 -8.40
C PHE A 106 4.68 4.84 -7.94
N GLU A 107 5.57 5.42 -8.75
CA GLU A 107 6.98 5.61 -8.40
C GLU A 107 7.14 6.41 -7.10
N LYS A 108 6.42 7.52 -6.98
CA LYS A 108 6.47 8.36 -5.79
C LYS A 108 5.98 7.60 -4.55
N LEU A 109 4.93 6.79 -4.68
CA LEU A 109 4.44 5.96 -3.59
C LEU A 109 5.51 4.97 -3.14
N ILE A 110 6.09 4.17 -4.05
CA ILE A 110 7.11 3.17 -3.68
C ILE A 110 8.31 3.86 -3.03
N ASN A 111 8.85 4.92 -3.63
CA ASN A 111 10.01 5.61 -3.06
C ASN A 111 9.70 6.16 -1.65
N THR A 112 8.49 6.67 -1.42
CA THR A 112 8.08 7.16 -0.09
C THR A 112 7.98 6.01 0.93
N LEU A 113 7.50 4.84 0.50
CA LEU A 113 7.43 3.65 1.34
C LEU A 113 8.82 3.10 1.66
N ASP A 114 9.70 3.04 0.67
CA ASP A 114 11.09 2.61 0.84
C ASP A 114 11.87 3.54 1.77
N ASP A 115 11.70 4.86 1.62
CA ASP A 115 12.28 5.84 2.53
C ASP A 115 11.75 5.65 3.96
N TYR A 116 10.44 5.46 4.13
CA TYR A 116 9.84 5.22 5.44
C TYR A 116 10.36 3.93 6.09
N ASN A 117 10.39 2.83 5.35
CA ASN A 117 10.85 1.52 5.82
C ASN A 117 12.37 1.48 6.06
N SER A 118 13.16 2.27 5.33
CA SER A 118 14.60 2.38 5.55
C SER A 118 14.94 3.12 6.85
N ASN A 119 14.04 4.00 7.29
CA ASN A 119 14.21 4.82 8.50
C ASN A 119 13.60 4.19 9.77
N ARG A 120 12.81 3.13 9.63
CA ARG A 120 12.19 2.44 10.77
C ARG A 120 12.25 0.94 10.56
N SER A 121 12.87 0.24 11.50
CA SER A 121 12.92 -1.22 11.43
C SER A 121 11.52 -1.82 11.60
N ILE A 122 11.29 -2.97 10.96
CA ILE A 122 10.05 -3.74 11.15
C ILE A 122 9.85 -4.09 12.63
N ASN A 123 10.93 -4.35 13.38
CA ASN A 123 10.88 -4.65 14.80
C ASN A 123 10.36 -3.48 15.64
N GLU A 124 10.78 -2.25 15.35
CA GLU A 124 10.24 -1.05 16.02
C GLU A 124 8.76 -0.85 15.69
N SER A 125 8.37 -1.11 14.45
CA SER A 125 6.97 -1.00 14.02
C SER A 125 6.09 -2.05 14.69
N VAL A 126 6.56 -3.30 14.78
CA VAL A 126 5.88 -4.39 15.48
C VAL A 126 5.82 -4.11 16.98
N ALA A 127 6.91 -3.64 17.61
CA ALA A 127 6.88 -3.30 19.03
C ALA A 127 5.88 -2.17 19.34
N SER A 128 5.81 -1.15 18.48
CA SER A 128 4.83 -0.07 18.57
C SER A 128 3.41 -0.62 18.42
N PHE A 129 3.17 -1.46 17.40
CA PHE A 129 1.88 -2.11 17.19
C PHE A 129 1.46 -2.94 18.41
N MET A 130 2.35 -3.79 18.95
CA MET A 130 2.06 -4.63 20.09
C MET A 130 1.72 -3.82 21.35
N THR A 131 2.34 -2.65 21.51
CA THR A 131 2.03 -1.72 22.60
C THR A 131 0.64 -1.12 22.43
N LEU A 132 0.32 -0.64 21.22
CA LEU A 132 -0.99 -0.09 20.88
C LEU A 132 -2.09 -1.14 21.00
N PHE A 133 -1.86 -2.35 20.50
CA PHE A 133 -2.85 -3.43 20.48
C PHE A 133 -3.24 -3.85 21.89
N ARG A 134 -2.26 -4.07 22.78
CA ARG A 134 -2.51 -4.35 24.21
C ARG A 134 -3.26 -3.24 24.92
N THR A 135 -2.98 -1.99 24.57
CA THR A 135 -3.54 -0.83 25.28
C THR A 135 -4.95 -0.48 24.80
N CYS A 136 -5.20 -0.59 23.50
CA CYS A 136 -6.45 -0.13 22.89
C CYS A 136 -7.50 -1.23 22.85
N ILE A 137 -7.10 -2.50 22.67
CA ILE A 137 -8.04 -3.62 22.54
C ILE A 137 -7.50 -4.85 23.33
N PRO A 138 -7.38 -4.75 24.67
CA PRO A 138 -6.79 -5.80 25.50
C PRO A 138 -7.53 -7.14 25.40
N ASP A 139 -8.87 -7.12 25.29
CA ASP A 139 -9.66 -8.35 25.22
C ASP A 139 -9.34 -9.17 23.95
N LEU A 140 -9.20 -8.48 22.81
CA LEU A 140 -8.82 -9.13 21.54
C LEU A 140 -7.36 -9.60 21.59
N TYR A 141 -6.48 -8.83 22.22
CA TYR A 141 -5.10 -9.25 22.45
C TYR A 141 -5.05 -10.55 23.26
N SER A 142 -5.79 -10.63 24.36
CA SER A 142 -5.89 -11.83 25.20
C SER A 142 -6.43 -13.02 24.42
N PHE A 143 -7.44 -12.81 23.58
CA PHE A 143 -7.96 -13.88 22.71
C PHE A 143 -6.89 -14.40 21.73
N PHE A 144 -6.07 -13.54 21.14
CA PHE A 144 -4.98 -13.98 20.26
C PHE A 144 -3.92 -14.79 21.00
N GLU A 145 -3.62 -14.43 22.26
CA GLU A 145 -2.69 -15.20 23.10
C GLU A 145 -3.30 -16.56 23.51
N GLU A 146 -4.59 -16.61 23.84
CA GLU A 146 -5.31 -17.86 24.16
C GLU A 146 -5.33 -18.84 22.96
N GLU A 147 -5.46 -18.31 21.75
CA GLU A 147 -5.42 -19.07 20.50
C GLU A 147 -3.99 -19.34 19.98
N GLU A 148 -2.96 -19.06 20.79
CA GLU A 148 -1.53 -19.27 20.46
C GLU A 148 -1.10 -18.64 19.12
N VAL A 149 -1.69 -17.51 18.74
CA VAL A 149 -1.33 -16.81 17.49
C VAL A 149 0.01 -16.11 17.67
N ASP A 150 0.93 -16.31 16.71
CA ASP A 150 2.13 -15.47 16.63
C ASP A 150 1.78 -14.07 16.11
N ILE A 151 1.34 -13.22 17.04
CA ILE A 151 0.92 -11.84 16.78
C ILE A 151 2.07 -11.03 16.16
N LYS A 152 3.32 -11.35 16.51
CA LYS A 152 4.48 -10.59 16.03
C LYS A 152 4.76 -10.91 14.57
N GLU A 153 4.74 -12.19 14.21
CA GLU A 153 4.88 -12.63 12.82
C GLU A 153 3.73 -12.10 11.96
N TRP A 154 2.50 -12.22 12.46
CA TRP A 154 1.32 -11.68 11.79
C TRP A 154 1.43 -10.16 11.58
N ALA A 155 1.79 -9.40 12.62
CA ALA A 155 1.94 -7.95 12.54
C ALA A 155 3.10 -7.54 11.63
N ALA A 156 4.22 -8.29 11.64
CA ALA A 156 5.35 -8.05 10.75
C ALA A 156 4.91 -8.19 9.28
N SER A 157 4.22 -9.28 8.95
CA SER A 157 3.66 -9.49 7.61
C SER A 157 2.67 -8.39 7.23
N ALA A 158 1.76 -8.01 8.15
CA ALA A 158 0.80 -6.94 7.92
C ALA A 158 1.44 -5.57 7.64
N LEU A 159 2.45 -5.20 8.42
CA LEU A 159 3.12 -3.92 8.29
C LEU A 159 4.04 -3.88 7.07
N GLN A 160 4.72 -5.00 6.76
CA GLN A 160 5.65 -5.10 5.63
C GLN A 160 4.94 -5.19 4.28
N PHE A 161 3.80 -5.90 4.22
CA PHE A 161 3.05 -6.12 2.98
C PHE A 161 1.78 -5.26 2.87
N HIS A 162 1.70 -4.18 3.66
CA HIS A 162 0.58 -3.23 3.67
C HIS A 162 -0.79 -3.93 3.74
N LEU A 163 -0.90 -4.89 4.68
CA LEU A 163 -2.09 -5.70 4.96
C LEU A 163 -2.47 -6.72 3.87
N LYS A 164 -1.70 -6.85 2.77
CA LYS A 164 -2.01 -7.79 1.68
C LYS A 164 -1.81 -9.26 2.10
N GLU A 165 -0.69 -9.58 2.73
CA GLU A 165 -0.25 -10.97 2.99
C GLU A 165 -0.56 -11.43 4.43
N ALA A 166 -0.94 -10.51 5.32
CA ALA A 166 -1.25 -10.81 6.73
C ALA A 166 -2.37 -11.84 6.93
N LEU A 167 -3.31 -11.94 6.00
CA LEU A 167 -4.42 -12.89 6.09
C LEU A 167 -4.06 -14.28 5.57
N GLU A 168 -2.98 -14.41 4.80
CA GLU A 168 -2.50 -15.69 4.27
C GLU A 168 -1.68 -16.44 5.33
N GLU A 169 -0.86 -15.75 6.12
CA GLU A 169 -0.01 -16.34 7.18
C GLU A 169 -0.78 -16.86 8.41
N LEU A 170 -2.05 -16.50 8.59
CA LEU A 170 -2.88 -17.02 9.69
C LEU A 170 -3.31 -18.50 9.49
N GLU A 171 -2.62 -19.23 8.62
CA GLU A 171 -3.06 -20.45 7.94
C GLU A 171 -3.53 -21.59 8.85
N GLN A 172 -3.17 -21.56 10.13
CA GLN A 172 -3.46 -22.61 11.12
C GLN A 172 -4.40 -22.19 12.27
N SER A 173 -4.88 -20.94 12.34
CA SER A 173 -5.68 -20.46 13.49
C SER A 173 -7.19 -20.40 13.19
N GLU A 174 -8.04 -20.67 14.19
CA GLU A 174 -9.49 -20.43 14.08
C GLU A 174 -9.81 -18.95 13.80
N ILE A 175 -8.90 -18.06 14.25
CA ILE A 175 -8.87 -16.62 13.95
C ILE A 175 -8.84 -16.35 12.44
N ARG A 176 -8.17 -17.16 11.62
CA ARG A 176 -8.26 -17.01 10.15
C ARG A 176 -9.67 -17.23 9.66
N THR A 177 -10.38 -18.23 10.16
CA THR A 177 -11.77 -18.49 9.72
C THR A 177 -12.68 -17.31 10.08
N LEU A 178 -12.46 -16.68 11.23
CA LEU A 178 -13.17 -15.47 11.65
C LEU A 178 -12.80 -14.25 10.78
N LEU A 179 -11.51 -14.02 10.54
CA LEU A 179 -11.02 -12.90 9.73
C LEU A 179 -11.39 -13.04 8.24
N MET A 180 -11.36 -14.25 7.70
CA MET A 180 -11.84 -14.57 6.34
C MET A 180 -13.35 -14.42 6.19
N ARG A 181 -14.08 -14.42 7.31
CA ARG A 181 -15.53 -14.18 7.37
C ARG A 181 -15.88 -12.76 7.76
N LEU A 182 -14.90 -11.88 7.94
CA LEU A 182 -15.19 -10.47 8.16
C LEU A 182 -16.04 -9.96 6.99
N PRO A 183 -17.08 -9.18 7.28
CA PRO A 183 -17.79 -8.46 6.23
C PRO A 183 -16.81 -7.55 5.49
N PRO A 184 -17.17 -7.06 4.29
CA PRO A 184 -16.42 -6.01 3.63
C PRO A 184 -16.05 -4.91 4.63
N LEU A 185 -14.76 -4.62 4.71
CA LEU A 185 -14.24 -3.63 5.64
C LEU A 185 -14.75 -2.25 5.23
N GLU A 186 -15.59 -1.66 6.06
CA GLU A 186 -16.10 -0.29 5.87
C GLU A 186 -14.98 0.71 6.19
N MET A 187 -14.25 1.14 5.15
CA MET A 187 -13.05 1.96 5.28
C MET A 187 -13.29 3.27 6.04
N ASP A 188 -14.46 3.90 5.90
CA ASP A 188 -14.79 5.12 6.63
C ASP A 188 -14.85 4.86 8.14
N GLN A 189 -15.41 3.73 8.57
CA GLN A 189 -15.44 3.34 9.98
C GLN A 189 -14.03 3.07 10.48
N ILE A 190 -13.22 2.32 9.72
CA ILE A 190 -11.84 2.02 10.09
C ILE A 190 -11.00 3.29 10.23
N VAL A 191 -11.11 4.22 9.29
CA VAL A 191 -10.37 5.49 9.33
C VAL A 191 -10.82 6.35 10.51
N ASN A 192 -12.13 6.42 10.77
CA ASN A 192 -12.65 7.14 11.93
C ASN A 192 -12.15 6.53 13.24
N GLU A 193 -12.19 5.20 13.39
CA GLU A 193 -11.69 4.57 14.62
C GLU A 193 -10.18 4.72 14.79
N ALA A 194 -9.41 4.64 13.70
CA ALA A 194 -7.99 4.93 13.75
C ALA A 194 -7.71 6.37 14.21
N PHE A 195 -8.54 7.33 13.78
CA PHE A 195 -8.44 8.72 14.22
C PHE A 195 -8.79 8.88 15.70
N ASN A 196 -9.87 8.23 16.16
CA ASN A 196 -10.30 8.24 17.56
C ASN A 196 -9.22 7.68 18.48
N ILE A 197 -8.70 6.48 18.17
CA ILE A 197 -7.63 5.83 18.94
C ILE A 197 -6.40 6.75 19.03
N ARG A 198 -5.99 7.36 17.91
CA ARG A 198 -4.86 8.30 17.92
C ARG A 198 -5.14 9.50 18.84
N HIS A 199 -6.35 10.06 18.78
CA HIS A 199 -6.71 11.20 19.61
C HIS A 199 -6.68 10.85 21.11
N GLU A 200 -7.27 9.72 21.48
CA GLU A 200 -7.28 9.25 22.87
C GLU A 200 -5.87 9.02 23.43
N ILE A 201 -4.96 8.44 22.62
CA ILE A 201 -3.57 8.23 23.04
C ILE A 201 -2.86 9.57 23.27
N LEU A 202 -3.00 10.51 22.34
CA LEU A 202 -2.38 11.84 22.47
C LEU A 202 -2.91 12.60 23.70
N GLU A 203 -4.21 12.48 24.01
CA GLU A 203 -4.77 13.10 25.22
C GLU A 203 -4.22 12.48 26.51
N ARG A 204 -3.97 11.16 26.53
CA ARG A 204 -3.34 10.47 27.67
C ARG A 204 -1.89 10.90 27.85
N GLU A 205 -1.12 10.97 26.77
CA GLU A 205 0.29 11.44 26.80
C GLU A 205 0.40 12.89 27.32
N ILE A 206 -0.47 13.80 26.87
CA ILE A 206 -0.51 15.19 27.34
C ILE A 206 -0.88 15.28 28.83
N SER A 207 -1.79 14.41 29.29
CA SER A 207 -2.22 14.38 30.68
C SER A 207 -1.11 13.89 31.61
N ASP A 208 -0.36 12.87 31.20
CA ASP A 208 0.76 12.31 31.96
C ASP A 208 1.98 13.25 32.00
N ASP A 209 2.25 14.02 30.94
CA ASP A 209 3.32 15.04 30.88
C ASP A 209 3.03 16.29 31.73
N SER A 210 1.78 16.46 32.18
CA SER A 210 1.33 17.62 32.96
C SER A 210 1.33 17.41 34.48
N LEU A 211 1.85 16.27 34.95
CA LEU A 211 2.01 15.86 36.36
C LEU A 211 3.49 15.80 36.77
#